data_AF-D4X555-F1
#
_entry.id   AF-D4X555-F1
#
_cell.length_a   1.000
_cell.length_b   1.000
_cell.length_c   1.000
_cell.angle_alpha   90.00
_cell.angle_beta   90.00
_cell.angle_gamma   90.00
#
_symmetry.space_group_name_H-M   'P 1'
#
loop_
_entity.id
_entity.type
_entity.pdbx_description
1 polymer ?
#
loop_
_entity_poly.entity_id
_entity_poly.type
_entity_poly.pdbx_seq_one_letter_code
_entity_poly.pdbx_strand_id
1 'polypeptide(L)'
;MSKPQNSSKKDKPAKSGSPFLRFFVKTGILFAGLFLCGVLLAGMALALAWPNLPDLNAMTDYRPRVPLRVYTADRVLIGEFGE
;
A
#
# COMPACT_ATOMS: atom_id res chain seq x y z
N MET A 1 73.44 29.26 1.15
CA MET A 1 73.18 27.99 0.43
C MET A 1 71.76 27.55 0.76
N SER A 2 70.84 27.71 -0.18
CA SER A 2 69.40 27.53 0.00
C SER A 2 69.01 26.06 -0.15
N LYS A 3 68.26 25.50 0.81
CA LYS A 3 67.26 24.47 0.48
C LYS A 3 66.16 24.39 1.54
N PRO A 4 64.88 24.59 1.16
CA PRO A 4 63.72 24.36 2.02
C PRO A 4 63.27 22.90 1.88
N GLN A 5 62.71 22.30 2.92
CA GLN A 5 61.94 21.05 2.78
C GLN A 5 60.57 21.23 3.44
N ASN A 6 59.64 21.69 2.60
CA ASN A 6 58.23 21.85 2.86
C ASN A 6 57.49 20.53 2.53
N SER A 7 56.40 20.31 3.24
CA SER A 7 55.19 19.59 2.81
C SER A 7 55.24 18.06 2.68
N SER A 8 55.16 17.39 3.83
CA SER A 8 54.48 16.09 3.92
C SER A 8 52.96 16.31 3.87
N LYS A 9 52.42 16.70 2.71
CA LYS A 9 50.97 16.58 2.47
C LYS A 9 50.67 15.10 2.29
N LYS A 10 50.19 14.46 3.36
CA LYS A 10 49.54 13.15 3.30
C LYS A 10 48.37 13.25 2.33
N ASP A 11 48.51 12.62 1.18
CA ASP A 11 47.43 12.41 0.22
C ASP A 11 46.31 11.62 0.90
N LYS A 12 45.15 12.26 1.04
CA LYS A 12 43.91 11.57 1.43
C LYS A 12 43.56 10.62 0.28
N PRO A 13 43.23 9.35 0.53
CA PRO A 13 42.93 8.42 -0.55
C PRO A 13 41.68 8.92 -1.27
N ALA A 14 41.83 9.26 -2.54
CA ALA A 14 40.72 9.59 -3.42
C ALA A 14 39.80 8.36 -3.47
N LYS A 15 38.59 8.49 -2.92
CA LYS A 15 37.56 7.45 -2.92
C LYS A 15 37.11 7.23 -4.38
N SER A 16 37.81 6.35 -5.08
CA SER A 16 37.46 5.88 -6.43
C SER A 16 36.20 5.01 -6.33
N GLY A 17 35.06 5.68 -6.22
CA GLY A 17 33.77 5.02 -6.25
C GLY A 17 33.42 4.69 -7.69
N SER A 18 33.37 3.39 -8.03
CA SER A 18 32.93 2.88 -9.33
C SER A 18 31.67 3.61 -9.81
N PRO A 19 31.65 4.13 -11.06
CA PRO A 19 30.47 4.81 -11.61
C PRO A 19 29.25 3.90 -11.67
N PHE A 20 29.47 2.60 -11.82
CA PHE A 20 28.42 1.59 -11.79
C PHE A 20 27.78 1.50 -10.41
N LEU A 21 28.59 1.39 -9.35
CA LEU A 21 28.07 1.33 -7.98
C LEU A 21 27.27 2.59 -7.61
N ARG A 22 27.72 3.77 -8.05
CA ARG A 22 26.97 5.03 -7.87
C ARG A 22 25.63 5.02 -8.59
N PHE A 23 25.55 4.39 -9.77
CA PHE A 23 24.31 4.26 -10.53
C PHE A 23 23.30 3.35 -9.83
N PHE A 24 23.73 2.18 -9.33
CA PHE A 24 22.86 1.26 -8.58
C PHE A 24 22.35 1.88 -7.28
N VAL A 25 23.21 2.60 -6.55
CA VAL A 25 22.80 3.31 -5.32
C VAL A 25 21.76 4.38 -5.63
N LYS A 26 21.97 5.21 -6.65
CA LYS A 26 20.99 6.25 -7.04
C LYS A 26 19.66 5.64 -7.48
N THR A 27 19.72 4.56 -8.26
CA THR A 27 18.53 3.84 -8.74
C THR A 27 17.77 3.23 -7.57
N GLY A 28 18.46 2.59 -6.62
CA GLY A 28 17.86 2.05 -5.40
C GLY A 28 17.20 3.14 -4.55
N ILE A 29 17.84 4.30 -4.38
CA ILE A 29 17.26 5.45 -3.67
C ILE A 29 16.00 5.95 -4.37
N LEU A 30 16.00 6.02 -5.71
CA LEU A 30 14.81 6.42 -6.48
C LEU A 30 13.65 5.46 -6.21
N PHE A 31 13.86 4.15 -6.35
CA PHE A 31 12.81 3.16 -6.13
C PHE A 31 12.33 3.14 -4.68
N ALA A 32 13.22 3.30 -3.71
CA ALA A 32 12.84 3.42 -2.30
C ALA A 32 11.96 4.66 -2.06
N GLY A 33 12.31 5.81 -2.64
CA GLY A 33 11.50 7.03 -2.57
C GLY A 33 10.14 6.88 -3.24
N LEU A 34 10.10 6.24 -4.42
CA LEU A 34 8.86 5.96 -5.15
C LEU A 34 7.95 5.00 -4.36
N PHE A 35 8.53 3.96 -3.76
CA PHE A 35 7.80 3.03 -2.91
C PHE A 35 7.21 3.74 -1.70
N LEU A 36 8.01 4.55 -0.99
CA LEU A 36 7.53 5.32 0.16
C LEU A 36 6.38 6.27 -0.23
N CYS A 37 6.51 6.95 -1.38
CA CYS A 37 5.46 7.79 -1.92
C CYS A 37 4.18 6.98 -2.21
N GLY A 38 4.32 5.81 -2.84
CA GLY A 38 3.19 4.90 -3.10
C GLY A 38 2.49 4.44 -1.82
N VAL A 39 3.24 4.08 -0.78
CA VAL A 39 2.69 3.71 0.53
C VAL A 39 1.92 4.87 1.16
N LEU A 40 2.46 6.09 1.11
CA LEU A 40 1.79 7.28 1.63
C LEU A 40 0.49 7.58 0.87
N LEU A 41 0.50 7.48 -0.46
CA LEU A 41 -0.70 7.67 -1.27
C LEU A 41 -1.75 6.60 -1.01
N ALA A 42 -1.34 5.33 -0.89
CA ALA A 42 -2.25 4.24 -0.56
C ALA A 42 -2.87 4.43 0.84
N GLY A 43 -2.07 4.78 1.83
CA GLY A 43 -2.55 5.09 3.18
C GLY A 43 -3.55 6.25 3.18
N MET A 44 -3.26 7.32 2.43
CA MET A 44 -4.18 8.45 2.27
C MET A 44 -5.48 8.04 1.57
N ALA A 45 -5.40 7.26 0.49
CA ALA A 45 -6.57 6.76 -0.22
C ALA A 45 -7.45 5.90 0.69
N LEU A 46 -6.84 5.00 1.48
CA LEU A 46 -7.54 4.19 2.46
C LEU A 46 -8.21 5.07 3.52
N ALA A 47 -7.50 6.03 4.12
CA ALA A 47 -8.06 6.91 5.14
C ALA A 47 -9.29 7.71 4.64
N LEU A 48 -9.32 8.08 3.36
CA LEU A 48 -10.43 8.83 2.75
C LEU A 48 -11.57 7.92 2.27
N ALA A 49 -11.24 6.74 1.74
CA ALA A 49 -12.21 5.80 1.19
C ALA A 49 -12.92 5.01 2.30
N TRP A 50 -12.18 4.45 3.27
CA TRP A 50 -12.73 3.59 4.32
C TRP A 50 -13.96 4.15 5.06
N PRO A 51 -14.04 5.44 5.45
CA PRO A 51 -15.21 5.96 6.15
C PRO A 51 -16.47 6.02 5.28
N ASN A 52 -16.32 6.04 3.95
CA ASN A 52 -17.44 6.08 3.01
C ASN A 52 -17.84 4.68 2.49
N LEU A 53 -17.11 3.62 2.86
CA LEU A 53 -17.47 2.26 2.45
C LEU A 53 -18.67 1.77 3.27
N PRO A 54 -19.76 1.31 2.63
CA PRO A 54 -20.88 0.71 3.32
C PRO A 54 -20.45 -0.59 4.01
N ASP A 55 -21.06 -0.89 5.15
CA ASP A 55 -20.76 -2.07 5.92
C ASP A 55 -21.11 -3.35 5.13
N LEU A 56 -20.16 -4.29 5.06
CA LEU A 56 -20.28 -5.60 4.42
C LEU A 56 -21.27 -6.52 5.13
N ASN A 57 -21.61 -6.24 6.39
CA ASN A 57 -22.59 -7.00 7.17
C ASN A 57 -23.96 -7.08 6.48
N ALA A 58 -24.34 -6.09 5.66
CA ALA A 58 -25.59 -6.11 4.90
C ALA A 58 -25.65 -7.24 3.84
N MET A 59 -24.51 -7.77 3.41
CA MET A 59 -24.41 -8.80 2.37
C MET A 59 -24.03 -10.18 2.93
N THR A 60 -23.26 -10.25 4.03
CA THR A 60 -22.86 -11.51 4.66
C THR A 60 -23.88 -12.03 5.69
N ASP A 61 -24.48 -11.13 6.48
CA ASP A 61 -25.53 -11.46 7.45
C ASP A 61 -26.91 -11.03 6.95
N TYR A 62 -27.16 -11.23 5.65
CA TYR A 62 -28.48 -11.03 5.09
C TYR A 62 -29.45 -12.09 5.63
N ARG A 63 -30.13 -11.75 6.73
CA ARG A 63 -31.30 -12.45 7.27
C ARG A 63 -32.55 -11.75 6.70
N PRO A 64 -33.09 -12.18 5.56
CA PRO A 64 -34.33 -11.62 5.05
C PRO A 64 -35.43 -11.82 6.10
N ARG A 65 -35.97 -10.72 6.65
CA ARG A 65 -37.05 -10.74 7.66
C ARG A 65 -38.42 -11.09 7.08
N VAL A 66 -38.49 -11.32 5.77
CA VAL A 66 -39.75 -11.60 5.09
C VAL A 66 -39.84 -13.11 4.94
N PRO A 67 -40.74 -13.79 5.68
CA PRO A 67 -40.92 -15.20 5.53
C PRO A 67 -41.40 -15.49 4.10
N LEU A 68 -40.80 -16.50 3.48
CA LEU A 68 -41.18 -16.93 2.16
C LEU A 68 -42.51 -17.68 2.27
N ARG A 69 -43.57 -17.12 1.68
CA ARG A 69 -44.93 -17.69 1.65
C ARG A 69 -45.15 -18.48 0.37
N VAL A 70 -45.51 -19.76 0.50
CA VAL A 70 -45.82 -20.64 -0.63
C VAL A 70 -47.34 -20.75 -0.77
N TYR A 71 -47.88 -20.54 -1.97
CA TYR A 71 -49.30 -20.59 -2.26
C TYR A 71 -49.65 -21.66 -3.30
N THR A 72 -50.87 -22.21 -3.24
CA THR A 72 -51.47 -23.00 -4.34
C THR A 72 -51.86 -22.10 -5.53
N ALA A 73 -52.22 -22.71 -6.66
CA ALA A 73 -52.74 -21.98 -7.82
C ALA A 73 -53.99 -21.13 -7.48
N ASP A 74 -54.78 -21.61 -6.53
CA ASP A 74 -55.98 -21.01 -5.95
C ASP A 74 -55.69 -19.98 -4.84
N ARG A 75 -54.41 -19.60 -4.67
CA ARG A 75 -53.92 -18.60 -3.69
C ARG A 75 -54.13 -18.98 -2.22
N VAL A 76 -54.19 -20.26 -1.90
CA VAL A 76 -54.20 -20.74 -0.52
C VAL A 76 -52.77 -20.88 -0.01
N LEU A 77 -52.46 -20.34 1.17
CA LEU A 77 -51.14 -20.44 1.80
C LEU A 77 -50.89 -21.88 2.28
N ILE A 78 -49.79 -22.50 1.84
CA ILE A 78 -49.43 -23.89 2.19
C ILE A 78 -48.16 -24.01 3.04
N GLY A 79 -47.43 -22.91 3.25
CA GLY A 79 -46.24 -22.91 4.11
C GLY A 79 -45.54 -21.56 4.17
N GLU A 80 -44.86 -21.32 5.28
CA GLU A 80 -43.97 -20.17 5.51
C GLU A 80 -42.57 -20.68 5.87
N PHE A 81 -41.53 -20.11 5.27
CA PHE A 81 -40.12 -20.50 5.49
C PHE A 81 -39.24 -19.28 5.82
N GLY A 82 -38.38 -19.43 6.83
CA GLY A 82 -37.64 -18.32 7.46
C GLY A 82 -38.40 -17.78 8.67
N GLU A 83 -37.71 -17.56 9.80
CA GLU A 83 -38.32 -16.98 11.03
C GLU A 83 -38.91 -15.58 10.80
#